data_AF-A0A2V5RNG5-F1
#
_entry.id   AF-A0A2V5RNG5-F1
#
_cell.length_a   1.000
_cell.length_b   1.000
_cell.length_c   1.000
_cell.angle_alpha   90.00
_cell.angle_beta   90.00
_cell.angle_gamma   90.00
#
_symmetry.space_group_name_H-M   'P 1'
#
loop_
_entity.id
_entity.type
_entity.pdbx_description
1 polymer ?
#
loop_
_entity_poly.entity_id
_entity_poly.type
_entity_poly.pdbx_seq_one_letter_code
_entity_poly.pdbx_strand_id
1 'polypeptide(L)'
;MSGSFDITSFFDGYHDDNIYFNSPFEYLPNTTDPWKYNHMGIVLGTGEWDNTRHESYRLSEILNSKGIKHWLDDGKWRGHDWNYWRDMLPYYLSKIV
;
A
#
# COMPACT_ATOMS: atom_id res chain seq x y z
N MET A 1 5.40 -4.97 -2.89
CA MET A 1 5.32 -5.76 -1.64
C MET A 1 6.36 -5.17 -0.75
N SER A 2 6.05 -4.75 0.47
CA SER A 2 6.96 -3.94 1.29
C SER A 2 7.05 -2.46 0.89
N GLY A 3 5.90 -1.80 0.64
CA GLY A 3 5.87 -0.38 0.27
C GLY A 3 6.05 0.59 1.46
N SER A 4 6.63 1.76 1.19
CA SER A 4 6.52 2.96 2.04
C SER A 4 5.50 3.90 1.40
N PHE A 5 4.55 4.43 2.17
CA PHE A 5 3.45 5.25 1.63
C PHE A 5 3.45 6.68 2.16
N ASP A 6 4.51 7.05 2.86
CA ASP A 6 4.80 8.42 3.27
C ASP A 6 6.12 8.86 2.65
N ILE A 7 6.09 9.99 1.94
CA ILE A 7 7.29 10.60 1.35
C ILE A 7 7.75 11.85 2.09
N THR A 8 6.97 12.35 3.07
CA THR A 8 7.24 13.63 3.75
C THR A 8 8.60 13.66 4.45
N SER A 9 9.05 12.50 4.92
CA SER A 9 10.36 12.32 5.59
C SER A 9 11.56 12.64 4.69
N PHE A 10 11.40 12.66 3.37
CA PHE A 10 12.48 12.98 2.42
C PHE A 10 12.66 14.48 2.15
N PHE A 11 11.79 15.33 2.69
CA PHE A 11 11.73 16.76 2.32
C PHE A 11 12.03 17.73 3.46
N ASP A 12 12.57 17.28 4.60
CA ASP A 12 13.03 18.13 5.69
C ASP A 12 12.01 19.21 6.14
N GLY A 13 10.73 18.84 6.19
CA GLY A 13 9.64 19.73 6.59
C GLY A 13 9.10 20.65 5.49
N TYR A 14 9.66 20.61 4.28
CA TYR A 14 9.01 21.17 3.10
C TYR A 14 7.72 20.40 2.80
N HIS A 15 6.64 21.12 2.50
CA HIS A 15 5.34 20.55 2.21
C HIS A 15 4.61 21.39 1.16
N ASP A 16 4.13 20.72 0.12
CA ASP A 16 3.37 21.32 -0.98
C ASP A 16 2.36 20.32 -1.57
N ASP A 17 1.62 20.74 -2.59
CA ASP A 17 0.63 19.89 -3.27
C ASP A 17 1.28 18.64 -3.89
N ASN A 18 2.53 18.72 -4.37
CA ASN A 18 3.20 17.56 -4.94
C ASN A 18 3.45 16.49 -3.89
N ILE A 19 3.85 16.89 -2.68
CA ILE A 19 4.02 15.97 -1.55
C ILE A 19 2.67 15.36 -1.14
N TYR A 20 1.65 16.20 -0.98
CA TYR A 20 0.31 15.76 -0.60
C TYR A 20 -0.25 14.69 -1.57
N PHE A 21 -0.23 14.95 -2.88
CA PHE A 21 -0.80 14.02 -3.86
C PHE A 21 0.05 12.76 -4.10
N ASN A 22 1.30 12.72 -3.65
CA ASN A 22 2.18 11.55 -3.73
C ASN A 22 2.37 10.84 -2.38
N SER A 23 1.68 11.28 -1.32
CA SER A 23 1.63 10.61 -0.02
C SER A 23 0.23 10.03 0.21
N PRO A 24 -0.02 8.74 -0.09
CA PRO A 24 -1.32 8.10 0.13
C PRO A 24 -1.93 8.32 1.51
N PHE A 25 -1.11 8.45 2.55
CA PHE A 25 -1.60 8.74 3.90
C PHE A 25 -2.22 10.11 4.07
N GLU A 26 -1.88 11.08 3.23
CA GLU A 26 -2.46 12.42 3.28
C GLU A 26 -3.68 12.54 2.38
N TYR A 27 -3.58 12.11 1.12
CA TYR A 27 -4.64 12.38 0.15
C TYR A 27 -5.81 11.39 0.24
N LEU A 28 -5.57 10.10 0.53
CA LEU A 28 -6.65 9.10 0.54
C LEU A 28 -7.69 9.36 1.63
N PRO A 29 -7.34 9.75 2.88
CA PRO A 29 -8.33 10.11 3.89
C PRO A 29 -9.25 11.25 3.48
N ASN A 30 -8.80 12.14 2.58
CA ASN A 30 -9.58 13.28 2.10
C ASN A 30 -10.33 12.98 0.79
N THR A 31 -10.20 11.77 0.23
CA THR A 31 -10.95 11.41 -0.97
C THR A 31 -12.44 11.32 -0.66
N THR A 32 -13.24 12.02 -1.46
CA THR A 32 -14.71 12.04 -1.38
C THR A 32 -15.34 11.06 -2.36
N ASP A 33 -14.55 10.51 -3.28
CA ASP A 33 -15.02 9.62 -4.33
C ASP A 33 -14.27 8.28 -4.33
N PRO A 34 -14.65 7.34 -3.43
CA PRO A 34 -14.05 6.02 -3.39
C PRO A 34 -14.36 5.14 -4.62
N TRP A 35 -15.42 5.43 -5.40
CA TRP A 35 -15.80 4.58 -6.52
C TRP A 35 -14.69 4.52 -7.57
N LYS A 36 -13.91 5.61 -7.72
CA LYS A 36 -12.73 5.70 -8.58
C LYS A 36 -11.75 4.54 -8.42
N TYR A 37 -11.62 4.00 -7.22
CA TYR A 37 -10.68 2.91 -6.91
C TYR A 37 -11.33 1.53 -6.96
N ASN A 38 -12.66 1.45 -6.89
CA ASN A 38 -13.38 0.17 -6.83
C ASN A 38 -13.39 -0.62 -8.15
N HIS A 39 -12.83 -0.05 -9.21
CA HIS A 39 -12.55 -0.73 -10.47
C HIS A 39 -11.12 -1.26 -10.57
N MET A 40 -10.27 -1.02 -9.57
CA MET A 40 -8.88 -1.48 -9.53
C MET A 40 -8.75 -2.74 -8.67
N GLY A 41 -7.90 -3.66 -9.11
CA GLY A 41 -7.39 -4.74 -8.25
C GLY A 41 -6.21 -4.24 -7.42
N ILE A 42 -6.45 -3.90 -6.15
CA ILE A 42 -5.39 -3.42 -5.24
C ILE A 42 -4.94 -4.58 -4.34
N VAL A 43 -3.64 -4.89 -4.38
CA VAL A 43 -3.01 -5.87 -3.49
C VAL A 43 -1.89 -5.19 -2.70
N LEU A 44 -2.00 -5.21 -1.38
CA LEU A 44 -0.99 -4.79 -0.44
C LEU A 44 -0.25 -6.03 0.07
N GLY A 45 0.85 -6.38 -0.59
CA GLY A 45 1.67 -7.50 -0.13
C GLY A 45 2.75 -7.06 0.85
N THR A 46 2.91 -7.79 1.94
CA THR A 46 3.98 -7.61 2.95
C THR A 46 4.35 -8.97 3.55
N GLY A 47 5.20 -8.96 4.58
CA GLY A 47 5.60 -10.17 5.27
C GLY A 47 5.98 -9.95 6.72
N GLU A 48 6.01 -11.04 7.48
CA GLU A 48 6.30 -11.05 8.90
C GLU A 48 7.60 -10.31 9.29
N TRP A 49 8.64 -10.39 8.45
CA TRP A 49 9.97 -9.80 8.66
C TRP A 49 10.19 -8.51 7.85
N ASP A 50 9.14 -7.98 7.25
CA ASP A 50 9.19 -6.76 6.48
C ASP A 50 9.24 -5.54 7.41
N ASN A 51 10.26 -4.71 7.26
CA ASN A 51 10.41 -3.50 8.06
C ASN A 51 9.29 -2.47 7.79
N THR A 52 8.64 -2.52 6.61
CA THR A 52 7.49 -1.66 6.26
C THR A 52 6.16 -2.38 6.40
N ARG A 53 6.09 -3.51 7.14
CA ARG A 53 4.83 -4.23 7.39
C ARG A 53 3.73 -3.33 7.96
N HIS A 54 4.07 -2.50 8.94
CA HIS A 54 3.16 -1.56 9.58
C HIS A 54 2.53 -0.55 8.61
N GLU A 55 3.27 -0.13 7.58
CA GLU A 55 2.79 0.77 6.52
C GLU A 55 1.66 0.13 5.70
N SER A 56 1.80 -1.17 5.38
CA SER A 56 0.77 -1.93 4.64
C SER A 56 -0.52 -2.08 5.44
N TYR A 57 -0.41 -2.29 6.76
CA TYR A 57 -1.57 -2.29 7.66
C TYR A 57 -2.24 -0.92 7.74
N ARG A 58 -1.47 0.15 7.91
CA ARG A 58 -1.98 1.53 7.97
C ARG A 58 -2.71 1.90 6.68
N LEU A 59 -2.14 1.58 5.51
CA LEU A 59 -2.81 1.83 4.23
C LEU A 59 -4.09 0.99 4.08
N SER A 60 -4.05 -0.28 4.50
CA SER A 60 -5.23 -1.15 4.50
C SER A 60 -6.37 -0.56 5.34
N GLU A 61 -6.07 -0.02 6.51
CA GLU A 61 -7.05 0.63 7.38
C GLU A 61 -7.68 1.87 6.72
N ILE A 62 -6.87 2.71 6.08
CA ILE A 62 -7.35 3.88 5.32
C ILE A 62 -8.28 3.44 4.19
N LEU A 63 -7.88 2.45 3.38
CA LEU A 63 -8.70 1.94 2.28
C LEU A 63 -10.03 1.33 2.79
N ASN A 64 -9.98 0.57 3.89
CA ASN A 64 -11.18 0.03 4.53
C ASN A 64 -12.13 1.14 5.01
N SER A 65 -11.61 2.20 5.65
CA SER A 65 -12.42 3.34 6.09
C SER A 65 -13.16 4.06 4.95
N LYS A 66 -12.66 3.91 3.71
CA LYS A 66 -13.23 4.47 2.49
C LYS A 66 -14.10 3.48 1.71
N GLY A 67 -14.22 2.23 2.18
CA GLY A 67 -14.94 1.19 1.45
C GLY A 67 -14.27 0.81 0.13
N ILE A 68 -12.95 1.01 0.02
CA ILE A 68 -12.18 0.67 -1.19
C ILE A 68 -11.77 -0.81 -1.10
N LYS A 69 -12.20 -1.60 -2.08
CA LYS A 69 -11.87 -3.02 -2.14
C LYS A 69 -10.37 -3.22 -2.40
N HIS A 70 -9.73 -4.00 -1.55
CA HIS A 70 -8.32 -4.38 -1.67
C HIS A 70 -8.06 -5.70 -0.96
N TRP A 71 -6.87 -6.27 -1.18
CA TRP A 71 -6.39 -7.45 -0.45
C TRP A 71 -5.07 -7.12 0.25
N LEU A 72 -5.03 -7.30 1.57
CA LEU A 72 -3.81 -7.30 2.37
C LEU A 72 -3.28 -8.74 2.49
N ASP A 73 -2.12 -9.02 1.89
CA ASP A 73 -1.41 -10.29 2.01
C ASP A 73 -0.20 -10.13 2.93
N ASP A 74 -0.33 -10.60 4.16
CA ASP A 74 0.76 -10.64 5.13
C ASP A 74 1.34 -12.06 5.21
N GLY A 75 2.38 -12.30 4.42
CA GLY A 75 2.99 -13.62 4.30
C GLY A 75 3.94 -13.96 5.44
N LYS A 76 3.76 -15.15 6.04
CA LYS A 76 4.72 -15.68 7.02
C LYS A 76 6.09 -15.90 6.40
N TRP A 77 7.14 -15.64 7.18
CA TRP A 77 8.53 -15.88 6.77
C TRP A 77 8.98 -15.10 5.51
N ARG A 78 8.34 -13.96 5.24
CA ARG A 78 8.69 -13.05 4.14
C ARG A 78 9.20 -11.73 4.69
N GLY A 79 10.11 -11.09 3.96
CA GLY A 79 10.71 -9.80 4.34
C GLY A 79 10.81 -8.81 3.18
N HIS A 80 11.57 -7.74 3.40
CA HIS A 80 11.78 -6.65 2.45
C HIS A 80 12.92 -6.97 1.47
N ASP A 81 12.73 -7.96 0.59
CA ASP A 81 13.74 -8.35 -0.39
C ASP A 81 13.09 -8.93 -1.66
N TRP A 82 13.78 -8.78 -2.79
CA TRP A 82 13.40 -9.20 -4.12
C TRP A 82 13.04 -10.69 -4.22
N ASN A 83 13.75 -11.55 -3.49
CA ASN A 83 13.47 -13.00 -3.53
C ASN A 83 12.02 -13.30 -3.14
N TYR A 84 11.49 -12.66 -2.09
CA TYR A 84 10.10 -12.81 -1.67
C TYR A 84 9.12 -12.23 -2.69
N TRP A 85 9.46 -11.07 -3.25
CA TRP A 85 8.65 -10.37 -4.24
C TRP A 85 8.48 -11.19 -5.53
N ARG A 86 9.56 -11.84 -5.96
CA ARG A 86 9.55 -12.74 -7.12
C ARG A 86 8.61 -13.92 -6.94
N ASP A 87 8.42 -14.41 -5.71
CA ASP A 87 7.52 -15.53 -5.43
C ASP A 87 6.05 -15.07 -5.31
N MET A 88 5.84 -13.88 -4.77
CA MET A 88 4.51 -13.30 -4.54
C MET A 88 3.85 -12.75 -5.82
N LEU A 89 4.59 -12.07 -6.70
CA LEU A 89 4.01 -11.45 -7.89
C LEU A 89 3.29 -12.46 -8.82
N PRO A 90 3.89 -13.60 -9.21
CA PRO A 90 3.20 -14.61 -10.02
C PRO A 90 1.95 -15.16 -9.32
N TYR A 91 2.00 -15.32 -8.00
CA TYR A 91 0.84 -15.74 -7.22
C TYR A 91 -0.30 -14.71 -7.33
N TYR A 92 -0.01 -13.42 -7.20
CA TYR A 92 -1.03 -12.37 -7.34
C TYR A 92 -1.61 -12.31 -8.75
N LEU A 93 -0.76 -12.41 -9.78
CA LEU A 93 -1.20 -12.46 -11.17
C LEU A 93 -2.12 -13.66 -11.42
N SER A 94 -1.87 -14.81 -10.78
CA SER A 94 -2.73 -15.99 -10.88
C SER A 94 -4.13 -15.80 -10.28
N LYS A 95 -4.35 -14.73 -9.50
CA LYS A 95 -5.66 -14.37 -8.91
C LYS A 95 -6.45 -13.38 -9.76
N ILE A 96 -5.83 -12.82 -10.80
CA ILE A 96 -6.50 -11.95 -11.76
C ILE A 96 -7.09 -12.86 -12.83
N VAL A 97 -8.43 -12.95 -12.86
CA VAL A 97 -9.21 -13.69 -13.88
C VAL A 97 -9.92 -12.69 -14.77
#